data_AF-A0A1G1ZQ81-F1
#
_entry.id   AF-A0A1G1ZQ81-F1
#
_cell.length_a   1.000
_cell.length_b   1.000
_cell.length_c   1.000
_cell.angle_alpha   90.00
_cell.angle_beta   90.00
_cell.angle_gamma   90.00
#
_symmetry.space_group_name_H-M   'P 1'
#
loop_
_entity.id
_entity.type
_entity.pdbx_description
1 polymer ?
#
loop_
_entity_poly.entity_id
_entity_poly.type
_entity_poly.pdbx_seq_one_letter_code
_entity_poly.pdbx_strand_id
1 'polypeptide(L)'
;MKDPYKTVIPRLTLDEIRGLVRSLPEPHEKISLGKREQLNFEVYLVKKMHNRQWENRVLLKLLLHARGSFYVYSELPPLDSYDLKSQIYLVRIRYNVKIANSCYPVEEWVSTRFIPYYGDPEKFRDIEMFEYRGRGIESQIEKRLLDVAKLDWGSVVGASGLCGIEPFSASENIVSQESLAMRYTSLAFALIVAQFIKSCEGCPPAYLAAQVAEEFVQGVLSFRAQNQVFRPNFTLASDLLMIKNASQVKLRRNNRLIYNRPLYFFNRKALLELLRDLIRKEVLTAKTFEYYMGDSALAKRLLNSERVAASEFAKLGRIFTASGMLYGAKITGAKLRNILKRVPDGPKFRIMKLSEFILSLRKMISAADSL
;
A
#
# COMPACT_ATOMS: atom_id res chain seq x y z
N MET A 1 20.10 15.57 15.73
CA MET A 1 19.19 14.43 15.50
C MET A 1 19.63 13.72 14.23
N LYS A 2 19.71 12.39 14.21
CA LYS A 2 19.99 11.62 12.98
C LYS A 2 18.85 11.82 11.97
N ASP A 3 19.20 11.90 10.69
CA ASP A 3 18.26 12.04 9.58
C ASP A 3 17.30 10.82 9.53
N PRO A 4 15.99 10.99 9.79
CA PRO A 4 15.04 9.88 9.84
C PRO A 4 14.83 9.23 8.46
N TYR A 5 15.29 9.86 7.37
CA TYR A 5 15.23 9.32 6.01
C TYR A 5 16.37 8.33 5.69
N LYS A 6 17.35 8.14 6.60
CA LYS A 6 18.55 7.30 6.38
C LYS A 6 18.69 6.10 7.31
N THR A 7 17.73 5.85 8.21
CA THR A 7 17.90 4.87 9.28
C THR A 7 16.96 3.66 9.10
N VAL A 8 17.49 2.43 9.22
CA VAL A 8 16.68 1.22 9.40
C VAL A 8 16.04 1.31 10.78
N ILE A 9 14.72 1.19 10.86
CA ILE A 9 14.00 1.41 12.11
C ILE A 9 13.79 0.08 12.80
N PRO A 10 14.29 -0.10 14.04
CA PRO A 10 14.06 -1.33 14.79
C PRO A 10 12.57 -1.54 15.00
N ARG A 11 12.13 -2.80 14.90
CA ARG A 11 10.76 -3.16 15.29
C ARG A 11 10.61 -2.88 16.78
N LEU A 12 9.56 -2.14 17.13
CA LEU A 12 9.20 -1.90 18.51
C LEU A 12 8.66 -3.18 19.13
N THR A 13 8.96 -3.41 20.40
CA THR A 13 8.30 -4.45 21.20
C THR A 13 6.87 -4.03 21.56
N LEU A 14 6.05 -4.98 22.00
CA LEU A 14 4.68 -4.69 22.42
C LEU A 14 4.64 -3.70 23.60
N ASP A 15 5.57 -3.81 24.53
CA ASP A 15 5.65 -2.91 25.69
C ASP A 15 6.05 -1.50 25.29
N GLU A 16 6.96 -1.36 24.30
CA GLU A 16 7.30 -0.06 23.74
C GLU A 16 6.10 0.58 23.04
N ILE A 17 5.32 -0.20 22.26
CA ILE A 17 4.08 0.28 21.63
C ILE A 17 3.09 0.75 22.70
N ARG A 18 2.84 -0.07 23.73
CA ARG A 18 1.94 0.29 24.85
C ARG A 18 2.40 1.55 25.59
N GLY A 19 3.71 1.71 25.79
CA GLY A 19 4.28 2.92 26.38
C GLY A 19 4.03 4.17 25.52
N LEU A 20 4.19 4.06 24.20
CA LEU A 20 3.85 5.13 23.26
C LEU A 20 2.36 5.47 23.29
N VAL A 21 1.50 4.45 23.33
CA VAL A 21 0.04 4.61 23.35
C VAL A 21 -0.44 5.44 24.55
N ARG A 22 0.16 5.24 25.73
CA ARG A 22 -0.16 6.03 26.93
C ARG A 22 0.24 7.51 26.81
N SER A 23 1.13 7.83 25.87
CA SER A 23 1.66 9.18 25.63
C SER A 23 1.10 9.82 24.35
N LEU A 24 0.04 9.26 23.79
CA LEU A 24 -0.60 9.82 22.59
C LEU A 24 -1.19 11.20 22.88
N PRO A 25 -1.16 12.11 21.90
CA PRO A 25 -1.94 13.35 21.99
C PRO A 25 -3.44 13.03 21.93
N GLU A 26 -4.29 14.04 22.17
CA GLU A 26 -5.71 13.91 21.81
C GLU A 26 -5.82 13.63 20.29
N PRO A 27 -6.68 12.68 19.87
CA PRO A 27 -6.93 12.44 18.47
C PRO A 27 -7.66 13.62 17.83
N HIS A 28 -7.46 13.77 16.52
CA HIS A 28 -8.18 14.75 15.70
C HIS A 28 -9.69 14.48 15.68
N GLU A 29 -10.08 13.21 15.73
CA GLU A 29 -11.48 12.77 15.79
C GLU A 29 -11.60 11.45 16.55
N LYS A 30 -12.66 11.28 17.34
CA LYS A 30 -13.05 10.01 17.96
C LYS A 30 -14.39 9.57 17.35
N ILE A 31 -14.44 8.36 16.82
CA ILE A 31 -15.62 7.82 16.14
C ILE A 31 -15.91 6.44 16.73
N SER A 32 -17.11 6.24 17.25
CA SER A 32 -17.59 4.92 17.65
C SER A 32 -18.59 4.42 16.60
N LEU A 33 -18.36 3.21 16.09
CA LEU A 33 -19.24 2.53 15.15
C LEU A 33 -19.61 1.15 15.71
N GLY A 34 -20.70 0.60 15.21
CA GLY A 34 -21.13 -0.76 15.53
C GLY A 34 -21.60 -0.83 16.98
N LYS A 35 -22.88 -0.48 17.19
CA LYS A 35 -23.52 -0.45 18.52
C LYS A 35 -23.29 -1.72 19.33
N ARG A 36 -23.20 -2.90 18.68
CA ARG A 36 -22.98 -4.18 19.38
C ARG A 36 -21.50 -4.56 19.49
N GLU A 37 -20.72 -4.28 18.45
CA GLU A 37 -19.29 -4.64 18.37
C GLU A 37 -18.39 -3.64 19.11
N GLN A 38 -18.92 -2.45 19.47
CA GLN A 38 -18.23 -1.37 20.17
C GLN A 38 -16.88 -1.01 19.52
N LEU A 39 -16.91 -0.73 18.22
CA LEU A 39 -15.72 -0.36 17.47
C LEU A 39 -15.36 1.09 17.75
N ASN A 40 -14.19 1.34 18.32
CA ASN A 40 -13.72 2.68 18.66
C ASN A 40 -12.54 3.06 17.79
N PHE A 41 -12.70 4.12 17.00
CA PHE A 41 -11.70 4.67 16.11
C PHE A 41 -11.19 6.00 16.65
N GLU A 42 -9.87 6.12 16.78
CA GLU A 42 -9.19 7.37 17.12
C GLU A 42 -8.34 7.78 15.91
N VAL A 43 -8.74 8.86 15.24
CA VAL A 43 -8.05 9.36 14.05
C VAL A 43 -7.04 10.41 14.45
N TYR A 44 -5.78 10.18 14.11
CA TYR A 44 -4.67 11.09 14.36
C TYR A 44 -4.15 11.70 13.06
N LEU A 45 -4.02 13.03 13.05
CA LEU A 45 -3.28 13.74 12.01
C LEU A 45 -1.80 13.74 12.40
N VAL A 46 -1.01 12.85 11.79
CA VAL A 46 0.42 12.71 12.10
C VAL A 46 1.21 13.88 11.52
N LYS A 47 0.81 14.34 10.32
CA LYS A 47 1.50 15.40 9.59
C LYS A 47 0.53 16.14 8.68
N LYS A 48 0.58 17.47 8.70
CA LYS A 48 -0.17 18.36 7.80
C LYS A 48 0.49 18.43 6.43
N MET A 49 -0.33 18.66 5.40
CA MET A 49 0.13 18.89 4.03
C MET A 49 1.18 20.00 4.00
N HIS A 50 2.26 19.82 3.22
CA HIS A 50 3.38 20.77 3.07
C HIS A 50 4.16 21.15 4.34
N ASN A 51 3.74 20.72 5.53
CA ASN A 51 4.53 20.97 6.74
C ASN A 51 5.77 20.08 6.73
N ARG A 52 6.98 20.63 6.74
CA ARG A 52 8.22 19.82 6.76
C ARG A 52 8.57 19.26 8.15
N GLN A 53 7.95 19.77 9.20
CA GLN A 53 8.22 19.37 10.58
C GLN A 53 7.30 18.23 11.05
N TRP A 54 7.83 17.38 11.93
CA TRP A 54 7.07 16.35 12.62
C TRP A 54 6.70 16.87 14.02
N GLU A 55 5.49 17.39 14.15
CA GLU A 55 5.02 18.06 15.37
C GLU A 55 4.97 17.11 16.57
N ASN A 56 4.54 15.86 16.36
CA ASN A 56 4.42 14.87 17.43
C ASN A 56 5.35 13.66 17.23
N ARG A 57 6.33 13.51 18.12
CA ARG A 57 7.32 12.42 18.07
C ARG A 57 6.73 11.04 18.35
N VAL A 58 5.68 10.94 19.17
CA VAL A 58 5.01 9.67 19.50
C VAL A 58 4.29 9.15 18.26
N LEU A 59 3.51 10.00 17.59
CA LEU A 59 2.85 9.66 16.33
C LEU A 59 3.84 9.29 15.23
N LEU A 60 4.97 10.01 15.12
CA LEU A 60 6.04 9.65 14.20
C LEU A 60 6.60 8.25 14.49
N LYS A 61 6.91 7.92 15.75
CA LYS A 61 7.41 6.56 16.10
C LYS A 61 6.41 5.46 15.72
N LEU A 62 5.12 5.67 15.99
CA LEU A 62 4.08 4.70 15.62
C LEU A 62 3.91 4.58 14.10
N LEU A 63 3.93 5.69 13.37
CA LEU A 63 3.92 5.68 11.90
C LEU A 63 5.09 4.87 11.34
N LEU A 64 6.29 5.12 11.84
CA LEU A 64 7.50 4.43 11.41
C LEU A 64 7.43 2.92 11.68
N HIS A 65 6.86 2.53 12.82
CA HIS A 65 6.60 1.14 13.13
C HIS A 65 5.56 0.51 12.18
N ALA A 66 4.43 1.18 11.93
CA ALA A 66 3.41 0.73 10.98
C ALA A 66 3.97 0.53 9.57
N ARG A 67 4.86 1.43 9.13
CA ARG A 67 5.55 1.33 7.83
C ARG A 67 6.59 0.23 7.76
N GLY A 68 6.94 -0.39 8.89
CA GLY A 68 7.69 -1.64 8.92
C GLY A 68 7.01 -2.76 8.11
N SER A 69 5.70 -2.70 7.90
CA SER A 69 4.98 -3.60 6.99
C SER A 69 5.46 -3.51 5.52
N PHE A 70 6.08 -2.40 5.09
CA PHE A 70 6.64 -2.27 3.74
C PHE A 70 7.87 -3.14 3.49
N TYR A 71 8.56 -3.59 4.54
CA TYR A 71 9.71 -4.49 4.40
C TYR A 71 9.35 -5.82 3.72
N VAL A 72 8.07 -6.20 3.73
CA VAL A 72 7.54 -7.33 2.97
C VAL A 72 7.73 -7.15 1.45
N TYR A 73 7.72 -5.91 0.96
CA TYR A 73 7.83 -5.57 -0.46
C TYR A 73 9.22 -5.11 -0.88
N SER A 74 10.00 -4.47 0.01
CA SER A 74 11.38 -4.03 -0.27
C SER A 74 12.13 -3.53 0.97
N GLU A 75 13.45 -3.57 0.95
CA GLU A 75 14.37 -3.07 2.00
C GLU A 75 14.48 -1.51 2.07
N LEU A 76 13.48 -0.77 1.62
CA LEU A 76 13.56 0.69 1.50
C LEU A 76 13.29 1.44 2.80
N PRO A 77 13.76 2.70 2.91
CA PRO A 77 13.52 3.50 4.10
C PRO A 77 12.01 3.71 4.31
N PRO A 78 11.55 3.69 5.58
CA PRO A 78 10.14 3.87 5.91
C PRO A 78 9.64 5.30 5.64
N LEU A 79 10.54 6.26 5.47
CA LEU A 79 10.22 7.60 4.98
C LEU A 79 10.85 7.85 3.61
N ASP A 80 10.16 8.59 2.77
CA ASP A 80 10.65 9.03 1.46
C ASP A 80 10.37 10.53 1.22
N SER A 81 10.84 11.04 0.10
CA SER A 81 10.70 12.44 -0.31
C SER A 81 9.25 12.93 -0.37
N TYR A 82 8.27 12.05 -0.61
CA TYR A 82 6.85 12.42 -0.64
C TYR A 82 6.32 12.75 0.75
N ASP A 83 6.94 12.21 1.81
CA ASP A 83 6.52 12.54 3.17
C ASP A 83 6.69 14.01 3.48
N LEU A 84 7.60 14.73 2.81
CA LEU A 84 7.81 16.17 3.04
C LEU A 84 6.59 17.01 2.68
N LYS A 85 5.88 16.65 1.61
CA LYS A 85 4.69 17.37 1.14
C LYS A 85 3.37 16.73 1.49
N SER A 86 3.36 15.48 1.93
CA SER A 86 2.13 14.75 2.20
C SER A 86 1.42 15.17 3.49
N GLN A 87 0.13 14.89 3.52
CA GLN A 87 -0.68 14.83 4.72
C GLN A 87 -0.83 13.36 5.15
N ILE A 88 -0.53 13.05 6.40
CA ILE A 88 -0.43 11.67 6.88
C ILE A 88 -1.37 11.48 8.05
N TYR A 89 -2.18 10.43 7.96
CA TYR A 89 -3.11 10.02 9.00
C TYR A 89 -2.72 8.66 9.56
N LEU A 90 -3.02 8.47 10.83
CA LEU A 90 -2.89 7.21 11.54
C LEU A 90 -4.17 7.00 12.35
N VAL A 91 -4.77 5.83 12.25
CA VAL A 91 -6.00 5.48 12.96
C VAL A 91 -5.70 4.32 13.87
N ARG A 92 -6.04 4.50 15.15
CA ARG A 92 -6.10 3.42 16.13
C ARG A 92 -7.51 2.88 16.17
N ILE A 93 -7.63 1.56 16.15
CA ILE A 93 -8.91 0.86 16.18
C ILE A 93 -8.89 -0.02 17.42
N ARG A 94 -9.89 0.13 18.29
CA ARG A 94 -10.09 -0.71 19.48
C ARG A 94 -11.42 -1.43 19.38
N TYR A 95 -11.39 -2.74 19.56
CA TYR A 95 -12.57 -3.60 19.48
C TYR A 95 -12.37 -4.84 20.34
N ASN A 96 -13.44 -5.60 20.53
CA ASN A 96 -13.40 -6.84 21.29
C ASN A 96 -13.45 -8.05 20.35
N VAL A 97 -12.65 -9.07 20.63
CA VAL A 97 -12.72 -10.37 19.94
C VAL A 97 -13.16 -11.44 20.92
N LYS A 98 -14.21 -12.17 20.56
CA LYS A 98 -14.65 -13.36 21.29
C LYS A 98 -13.87 -14.57 20.81
N ILE A 99 -13.15 -15.24 21.71
CA ILE A 99 -12.45 -16.49 21.46
C ILE A 99 -12.92 -17.48 22.53
N ALA A 100 -13.56 -18.56 22.09
CA ALA A 100 -14.31 -19.45 22.97
C ALA A 100 -15.30 -18.66 23.86
N ASN A 101 -15.19 -18.81 25.19
CA ASN A 101 -16.08 -18.15 26.16
C ASN A 101 -15.49 -16.83 26.72
N SER A 102 -14.38 -16.35 26.15
CA SER A 102 -13.66 -15.16 26.64
C SER A 102 -13.68 -14.03 25.62
N CYS A 103 -13.65 -12.79 26.13
CA CYS A 103 -13.66 -11.58 25.34
C CYS A 103 -12.35 -10.81 25.55
N TYR A 104 -11.62 -10.54 24.47
CA TYR A 104 -10.31 -9.93 24.51
C TYR A 104 -10.32 -8.55 23.84
N PRO A 105 -9.84 -7.50 24.50
CA PRO A 105 -9.68 -6.20 23.85
C PRO A 105 -8.50 -6.26 22.89
N VAL A 106 -8.77 -5.97 21.62
CA VAL A 106 -7.79 -5.97 20.53
C VAL A 106 -7.62 -4.57 20.00
N GLU A 107 -6.38 -4.27 19.61
CA GLU A 107 -6.00 -3.02 19.00
C GLU A 107 -5.28 -3.27 17.67
N GLU A 108 -5.66 -2.54 16.63
CA GLU A 108 -4.94 -2.51 15.36
C GLU A 108 -4.74 -1.06 14.88
N TRP A 109 -3.71 -0.83 14.05
CA TRP A 109 -3.37 0.51 13.57
C TRP A 109 -3.28 0.55 12.06
N VAL A 110 -3.80 1.60 11.45
CA VAL A 110 -3.77 1.80 9.99
C VAL A 110 -3.33 3.22 9.68
N SER A 111 -2.41 3.37 8.73
CA SER A 111 -1.95 4.67 8.24
C SER A 111 -2.05 4.72 6.73
N THR A 112 -2.39 5.89 6.21
CA THR A 112 -2.20 6.22 4.79
C THR A 112 -1.85 7.70 4.67
N ARG A 113 -1.28 8.07 3.52
CA ARG A 113 -0.90 9.45 3.22
C ARG A 113 -1.55 9.93 1.93
N PHE A 114 -1.83 11.22 1.91
CA PHE A 114 -2.30 11.96 0.74
C PHE A 114 -1.20 12.87 0.23
N ILE A 115 -0.88 12.76 -1.05
CA ILE A 115 0.24 13.45 -1.69
C ILE A 115 -0.29 14.34 -2.80
N PRO A 116 -0.08 15.67 -2.77
CA PRO A 116 -0.51 16.53 -3.86
C PRO A 116 0.32 16.22 -5.10
N TYR A 117 -0.28 16.28 -6.29
CA TYR A 117 0.43 15.94 -7.52
C TYR A 117 1.69 16.81 -7.70
N TYR A 118 1.52 18.13 -7.64
CA TYR A 118 2.62 19.09 -7.63
C TYR A 118 3.14 19.38 -6.22
N GLY A 119 4.25 20.11 -6.15
CA GLY A 119 4.92 20.51 -4.91
C GLY A 119 6.33 19.93 -4.77
N ASP A 120 7.15 20.66 -4.01
CA ASP A 120 8.52 20.30 -3.66
C ASP A 120 8.55 19.06 -2.72
N PRO A 121 9.46 18.07 -2.94
CA PRO A 121 10.59 18.09 -3.87
C PRO A 121 10.35 17.53 -5.27
N GLU A 122 9.27 16.77 -5.50
CA GLU A 122 9.04 16.13 -6.80
C GLU A 122 7.55 15.84 -7.05
N LYS A 123 7.18 15.62 -8.31
CA LYS A 123 5.82 15.24 -8.70
C LYS A 123 5.43 13.88 -8.13
N PHE A 124 4.14 13.63 -7.95
CA PHE A 124 3.66 12.35 -7.44
C PHE A 124 3.91 11.22 -8.45
N ARG A 125 4.99 10.46 -8.20
CA ARG A 125 5.52 9.43 -9.11
C ARG A 125 4.55 8.30 -9.41
N ASP A 126 3.61 7.99 -8.51
CA ASP A 126 2.66 6.91 -8.76
C ASP A 126 1.84 7.13 -10.03
N ILE A 127 1.62 8.39 -10.45
CA ILE A 127 1.02 8.71 -11.75
C ILE A 127 2.05 8.57 -12.87
N GLU A 128 3.26 9.11 -12.67
CA GLU A 128 4.37 9.07 -13.65
C GLU A 128 4.85 7.63 -13.98
N MET A 129 4.49 6.66 -13.14
CA MET A 129 4.78 5.24 -13.33
C MET A 129 3.89 4.56 -14.37
N PHE A 130 2.86 5.20 -14.89
CA PHE A 130 1.98 4.60 -15.91
C PHE A 130 2.11 5.26 -17.27
N GLU A 131 1.95 4.44 -18.29
CA GLU A 131 1.93 4.88 -19.68
C GLU A 131 0.65 4.43 -20.37
N TYR A 132 0.28 5.20 -21.40
CA TYR A 132 -0.69 4.83 -22.42
C TYR A 132 -0.01 4.92 -23.80
N ARG A 133 0.04 3.80 -24.52
CA ARG A 133 0.70 3.71 -25.86
C ARG A 133 2.13 4.26 -25.88
N GLY A 134 2.91 3.97 -24.83
CA GLY A 134 4.32 4.39 -24.71
C GLY A 134 4.54 5.85 -24.34
N ARG A 135 3.47 6.62 -24.06
CA ARG A 135 3.54 7.99 -23.54
C ARG A 135 3.02 8.01 -22.10
N GLY A 136 3.51 8.94 -21.28
CA GLY A 136 3.02 9.11 -19.91
C GLY A 136 1.50 9.30 -19.86
N ILE A 137 0.86 8.66 -18.88
CA ILE A 137 -0.59 8.71 -18.68
C ILE A 137 -1.09 10.13 -18.37
N GLU A 138 -0.20 11.00 -17.89
CA GLU A 138 -0.46 12.41 -17.54
C GLU A 138 -1.13 13.16 -18.67
N SER A 139 -0.65 12.95 -19.91
CA SER A 139 -1.24 13.56 -21.11
C SER A 139 -2.70 13.18 -21.35
N GLN A 140 -3.10 11.96 -20.93
CA GLN A 140 -4.49 11.53 -21.03
C GLN A 140 -5.34 12.11 -19.89
N ILE A 141 -4.77 12.22 -18.69
CA ILE A 141 -5.43 12.86 -17.54
C ILE A 141 -5.73 14.32 -17.85
N GLU A 142 -4.72 15.06 -18.33
CA GLU A 142 -4.86 16.47 -18.71
C GLU A 142 -5.96 16.65 -19.75
N LYS A 143 -5.79 16.00 -20.92
CA LYS A 143 -6.72 16.14 -22.04
C LYS A 143 -8.16 15.70 -21.73
N ARG A 144 -8.34 14.64 -20.96
CA ARG A 144 -9.65 13.95 -20.83
C ARG A 144 -10.35 14.20 -19.51
N LEU A 145 -9.65 14.67 -18.48
CA LEU A 145 -10.25 15.00 -17.19
C LEU A 145 -10.09 16.48 -16.88
N LEU A 146 -8.86 16.98 -16.85
CA LEU A 146 -8.58 18.32 -16.34
C LEU A 146 -9.09 19.40 -17.30
N ASP A 147 -8.75 19.32 -18.59
CA ASP A 147 -9.19 20.29 -19.61
C ASP A 147 -10.72 20.31 -19.74
N VAL A 148 -11.34 19.12 -19.74
CA VAL A 148 -12.80 18.96 -19.85
C VAL A 148 -13.52 19.57 -18.65
N ALA A 149 -12.98 19.39 -17.45
CA ALA A 149 -13.55 19.92 -16.22
C ALA A 149 -13.11 21.37 -15.91
N LYS A 150 -12.23 21.95 -16.73
CA LYS A 150 -11.55 23.24 -16.46
C LYS A 150 -10.85 23.27 -15.10
N LEU A 151 -10.18 22.17 -14.77
CA LEU A 151 -9.42 21.98 -13.54
C LEU A 151 -7.92 21.94 -13.83
N ASP A 152 -7.12 22.05 -12.78
CA ASP A 152 -5.69 21.83 -12.84
C ASP A 152 -5.27 20.58 -12.05
N TRP A 153 -3.98 20.27 -12.08
CA TRP A 153 -3.41 19.17 -11.31
C TRP A 153 -3.45 19.37 -9.79
N GLY A 154 -3.68 20.58 -9.29
CA GLY A 154 -3.96 20.83 -7.87
C GLY A 154 -5.26 20.15 -7.43
N SER A 155 -6.16 19.85 -8.38
CA SER A 155 -7.37 19.07 -8.15
C SER A 155 -7.13 17.55 -8.08
N VAL A 156 -5.88 17.08 -8.23
CA VAL A 156 -5.52 15.66 -8.16
C VAL A 156 -4.61 15.41 -6.96
N VAL A 157 -5.05 14.49 -6.09
CA VAL A 157 -4.27 14.02 -4.95
C VAL A 157 -4.04 12.53 -5.04
N GLY A 158 -2.86 12.08 -4.64
CA GLY A 158 -2.49 10.67 -4.54
C GLY A 158 -2.81 10.07 -3.19
N ALA A 159 -3.49 8.92 -3.14
CA ALA A 159 -3.49 8.06 -1.95
C ALA A 159 -2.37 7.03 -2.08
N SER A 160 -1.47 7.00 -1.09
CA SER A 160 -0.31 6.11 -1.11
C SER A 160 0.05 5.64 0.30
N GLY A 161 0.94 4.66 0.38
CA GLY A 161 1.54 4.21 1.63
C GLY A 161 0.54 3.70 2.66
N LEU A 162 -0.50 2.95 2.23
CA LEU A 162 -1.37 2.26 3.17
C LEU A 162 -0.57 1.16 3.90
N CYS A 163 -0.47 1.28 5.21
CA CYS A 163 0.30 0.40 6.09
C CYS A 163 -0.41 0.23 7.44
N GLY A 164 0.07 -0.67 8.28
CA GLY A 164 -0.50 -0.85 9.61
C GLY A 164 0.41 -1.58 10.59
N ILE A 165 0.00 -1.56 11.85
CA ILE A 165 0.55 -2.41 12.91
C ILE A 165 -0.41 -3.57 13.05
N GLU A 166 0.11 -4.80 12.99
CA GLU A 166 -0.67 -6.02 13.14
C GLU A 166 -1.44 -6.00 14.46
N PRO A 167 -2.64 -6.63 14.52
CA PRO A 167 -3.47 -6.52 15.71
C PRO A 167 -2.80 -7.20 16.90
N PHE A 168 -2.91 -6.59 18.07
CA PHE A 168 -2.40 -7.14 19.31
C PHE A 168 -3.45 -7.03 20.42
N SER A 169 -3.38 -7.96 21.38
CA SER A 169 -4.21 -7.88 22.57
C SER A 169 -3.75 -6.72 23.44
N ALA A 170 -4.69 -5.87 23.85
CA ALA A 170 -4.44 -4.83 24.83
C ALA A 170 -4.23 -5.42 26.24
N SER A 171 -4.67 -6.66 26.48
CA SER A 171 -4.37 -7.44 27.71
C SER A 171 -3.16 -8.36 27.52
N GLU A 172 -2.38 -8.57 28.58
CA GLU A 172 -1.14 -9.38 28.57
C GLU A 172 -1.36 -10.88 28.28
N ASN A 173 -2.60 -11.36 28.34
CA ASN A 173 -2.90 -12.79 28.30
C ASN A 173 -3.49 -13.25 26.96
N ILE A 174 -2.77 -14.19 26.34
CA ILE A 174 -3.29 -15.36 25.61
C ILE A 174 -4.23 -15.04 24.44
N VAL A 175 -3.71 -14.36 23.42
CA VAL A 175 -4.19 -14.58 22.04
C VAL A 175 -2.95 -14.82 21.20
N SER A 176 -2.84 -15.97 20.53
CA SER A 176 -1.76 -16.15 19.57
C SER A 176 -1.93 -15.08 18.49
N GLN A 177 -0.89 -14.28 18.22
CA GLN A 177 -0.94 -13.26 17.17
C GLN A 177 -1.35 -13.88 15.82
N GLU A 178 -1.03 -15.15 15.59
CA GLU A 178 -1.44 -15.92 14.42
C GLU A 178 -2.97 -16.03 14.22
N SER A 179 -3.77 -15.86 15.27
CA SER A 179 -5.24 -15.89 15.21
C SER A 179 -5.90 -14.54 14.94
N LEU A 180 -5.14 -13.44 15.01
CA LEU A 180 -5.64 -12.09 14.80
C LEU A 180 -5.31 -11.62 13.38
N ALA A 181 -6.34 -11.16 12.67
CA ALA A 181 -6.21 -10.59 11.33
C ALA A 181 -6.63 -9.11 11.36
N MET A 182 -6.05 -8.31 10.47
CA MET A 182 -6.47 -6.92 10.26
C MET A 182 -7.93 -6.89 9.77
N ARG A 183 -8.89 -6.51 10.62
CA ARG A 183 -10.34 -6.66 10.34
C ARG A 183 -11.00 -5.38 9.83
N TYR A 184 -10.53 -4.23 10.28
CA TYR A 184 -11.21 -2.95 10.07
C TYR A 184 -10.35 -1.97 9.26
N THR A 185 -9.37 -2.48 8.50
CA THR A 185 -8.52 -1.66 7.60
C THR A 185 -9.34 -0.87 6.58
N SER A 186 -10.37 -1.48 5.98
CA SER A 186 -11.25 -0.82 5.02
C SER A 186 -12.04 0.34 5.64
N LEU A 187 -12.52 0.18 6.88
CA LEU A 187 -13.22 1.23 7.62
C LEU A 187 -12.27 2.35 8.06
N ALA A 188 -11.09 2.01 8.62
CA ALA A 188 -10.10 3.02 8.95
C ALA A 188 -9.66 3.83 7.73
N PHE A 189 -9.43 3.17 6.58
CA PHE A 189 -9.15 3.88 5.34
C PHE A 189 -10.31 4.82 4.94
N ALA A 190 -11.56 4.38 5.05
CA ALA A 190 -12.74 5.21 4.78
C ALA A 190 -12.80 6.45 5.69
N LEU A 191 -12.55 6.27 6.99
CA LEU A 191 -12.52 7.36 7.98
C LEU A 191 -11.36 8.33 7.73
N ILE A 192 -10.17 7.83 7.37
CA ILE A 192 -9.02 8.66 7.00
C ILE A 192 -9.36 9.55 5.80
N VAL A 193 -9.97 8.98 4.76
CA VAL A 193 -10.37 9.75 3.57
C VAL A 193 -11.41 10.81 3.95
N ALA A 194 -12.41 10.47 4.77
CA ALA A 194 -13.41 11.43 5.24
C ALA A 194 -12.78 12.61 6.00
N GLN A 195 -11.83 12.33 6.89
CA GLN A 195 -11.10 13.37 7.63
C GLN A 195 -10.18 14.20 6.74
N PHE A 196 -9.53 13.59 5.76
CA PHE A 196 -8.76 14.32 4.75
C PHE A 196 -9.62 15.34 4.00
N ILE A 197 -10.80 14.94 3.54
CA ILE A 197 -11.72 15.85 2.83
C ILE A 197 -12.19 16.99 3.73
N LYS A 198 -12.56 16.69 4.98
CA LYS A 198 -12.92 17.70 5.99
C LYS A 198 -11.78 18.70 6.21
N SER A 199 -10.52 18.24 6.19
CA SER A 199 -9.35 19.11 6.33
C SER A 199 -9.07 20.00 5.10
N CYS A 200 -9.69 19.72 3.95
CA CYS A 200 -9.54 20.49 2.72
C CYS A 200 -10.71 21.46 2.45
N GLU A 201 -11.50 21.80 3.48
CA GLU A 201 -12.65 22.71 3.36
C GLU A 201 -12.30 23.98 2.57
N GLY A 202 -13.10 24.29 1.54
CA GLY A 202 -12.93 25.44 0.63
C GLY A 202 -12.34 25.09 -0.74
N CYS A 203 -11.46 24.08 -0.85
CA CYS A 203 -10.89 23.65 -2.13
C CYS A 203 -10.56 22.13 -2.11
N PRO A 204 -11.57 21.25 -2.02
CA PRO A 204 -11.34 19.82 -2.02
C PRO A 204 -10.82 19.37 -3.40
N PRO A 205 -9.90 18.39 -3.45
CA PRO A 205 -9.47 17.83 -4.72
C PRO A 205 -10.65 17.18 -5.45
N ALA A 206 -10.67 17.26 -6.78
CA ALA A 206 -11.71 16.62 -7.59
C ALA A 206 -11.45 15.11 -7.76
N TYR A 207 -10.17 14.70 -7.74
CA TYR A 207 -9.75 13.33 -8.04
C TYR A 207 -8.77 12.77 -7.03
N LEU A 208 -8.95 11.49 -6.72
CA LEU A 208 -8.01 10.69 -5.93
C LEU A 208 -7.36 9.64 -6.86
N ALA A 209 -6.03 9.68 -6.97
CA ALA A 209 -5.25 8.73 -7.76
C ALA A 209 -4.57 7.70 -6.84
N ALA A 210 -4.54 6.43 -7.24
CA ALA A 210 -3.91 5.37 -6.46
C ALA A 210 -3.41 4.20 -7.32
N GLN A 211 -2.37 3.52 -6.83
CA GLN A 211 -1.95 2.21 -7.31
C GLN A 211 -2.45 1.15 -6.36
N VAL A 212 -3.37 0.29 -6.81
CA VAL A 212 -3.94 -0.75 -5.93
C VAL A 212 -3.96 -2.10 -6.66
N ALA A 213 -3.66 -3.19 -5.96
CA ALA A 213 -3.86 -4.53 -6.52
C ALA A 213 -5.34 -4.92 -6.43
N GLU A 214 -5.84 -5.67 -7.41
CA GLU A 214 -7.26 -6.05 -7.43
C GLU A 214 -7.60 -6.96 -6.23
N GLU A 215 -6.70 -7.85 -5.87
CA GLU A 215 -6.81 -8.72 -4.70
C GLU A 215 -6.92 -7.90 -3.39
N PHE A 216 -6.26 -6.73 -3.36
CA PHE A 216 -6.31 -5.84 -2.21
C PHE A 216 -7.65 -5.09 -2.13
N VAL A 217 -8.23 -4.72 -3.27
CA VAL A 217 -9.60 -4.14 -3.35
C VAL A 217 -10.64 -5.16 -2.89
N GLN A 218 -10.56 -6.39 -3.40
CA GLN A 218 -11.54 -7.45 -3.13
C GLN A 218 -11.43 -8.07 -1.74
N GLY A 219 -10.24 -8.01 -1.13
CA GLY A 219 -9.95 -8.48 0.22
C GLY A 219 -9.91 -7.35 1.24
N VAL A 220 -8.74 -6.73 1.40
CA VAL A 220 -8.41 -5.82 2.52
C VAL A 220 -9.25 -4.54 2.54
N LEU A 221 -9.57 -3.99 1.36
CA LEU A 221 -10.39 -2.77 1.24
C LEU A 221 -11.88 -3.06 1.08
N SER A 222 -12.30 -4.31 1.33
CA SER A 222 -13.71 -4.67 1.41
C SER A 222 -14.17 -4.73 2.87
N PHE A 223 -15.43 -4.39 3.11
CA PHE A 223 -16.08 -4.53 4.41
C PHE A 223 -17.32 -5.41 4.26
N ARG A 224 -17.53 -6.34 5.19
CA ARG A 224 -18.69 -7.24 5.16
C ARG A 224 -19.60 -6.92 6.33
N ALA A 225 -20.86 -6.63 6.04
CA ALA A 225 -21.90 -6.43 7.04
C ALA A 225 -23.24 -6.90 6.47
N GLN A 226 -24.09 -7.51 7.30
CA GLN A 226 -25.45 -7.92 6.93
C GLN A 226 -25.52 -8.75 5.63
N ASN A 227 -24.59 -9.70 5.44
CA ASN A 227 -24.44 -10.51 4.22
C ASN A 227 -24.14 -9.73 2.92
N GLN A 228 -23.86 -8.43 3.02
CA GLN A 228 -23.43 -7.60 1.90
C GLN A 228 -21.94 -7.29 1.99
N VAL A 229 -21.31 -7.07 0.83
CA VAL A 229 -19.92 -6.64 0.72
C VAL A 229 -19.90 -5.20 0.23
N PHE A 230 -19.40 -4.31 1.06
CA PHE A 230 -19.21 -2.90 0.75
C PHE A 230 -17.76 -2.65 0.36
N ARG A 231 -17.54 -1.85 -0.69
CA ARG A 231 -16.21 -1.53 -1.23
C ARG A 231 -16.14 -0.07 -1.64
N PRO A 232 -14.98 0.59 -1.48
CA PRO A 232 -14.76 1.88 -2.10
C PRO A 232 -14.82 1.75 -3.63
N ASN A 233 -15.36 2.76 -4.30
CA ASN A 233 -15.46 2.78 -5.76
C ASN A 233 -14.09 3.05 -6.41
N PHE A 234 -13.27 2.02 -6.50
CA PHE A 234 -11.93 2.03 -7.07
C PHE A 234 -11.96 1.96 -8.60
N THR A 235 -12.35 3.05 -9.25
CA THR A 235 -12.47 3.15 -10.71
C THR A 235 -11.11 3.01 -11.41
N LEU A 236 -11.03 2.13 -12.42
CA LEU A 236 -9.83 1.99 -13.24
C LEU A 236 -9.59 3.27 -14.03
N ALA A 237 -8.31 3.67 -14.15
CA ALA A 237 -7.94 4.84 -14.94
C ALA A 237 -8.38 4.71 -16.41
N SER A 238 -8.37 3.49 -16.97
CA SER A 238 -8.88 3.24 -18.33
C SER A 238 -10.33 3.64 -18.50
N ASP A 239 -11.16 3.39 -17.48
CA ASP A 239 -12.60 3.56 -17.55
C ASP A 239 -12.93 5.04 -17.39
N LEU A 240 -12.35 5.70 -16.39
CA LEU A 240 -12.55 7.13 -16.16
C LEU A 240 -12.01 7.98 -17.33
N LEU A 241 -10.89 7.57 -17.93
CA LEU A 241 -10.29 8.25 -19.09
C LEU A 241 -10.94 7.84 -20.43
N MET A 242 -11.96 6.99 -20.44
CA MET A 242 -12.62 6.49 -21.65
C MET A 242 -11.62 5.87 -22.66
N ILE A 243 -10.63 5.13 -22.16
CA ILE A 243 -9.64 4.41 -22.96
C ILE A 243 -10.22 3.05 -23.34
N LYS A 244 -10.57 2.90 -24.63
CA LYS A 244 -11.21 1.68 -25.17
C LYS A 244 -10.45 0.37 -24.90
N ASN A 245 -9.12 0.42 -24.83
CA ASN A 245 -8.30 -0.77 -24.56
C ASN A 245 -7.52 -0.60 -23.26
N ALA A 246 -8.09 -1.09 -22.15
CA ALA A 246 -7.51 -1.01 -20.81
C ALA A 246 -6.11 -1.64 -20.71
N SER A 247 -5.80 -2.66 -21.52
CA SER A 247 -4.47 -3.29 -21.53
C SER A 247 -3.34 -2.36 -21.97
N GLN A 248 -3.68 -1.23 -22.61
CA GLN A 248 -2.72 -0.21 -23.01
C GLN A 248 -2.32 0.72 -21.86
N VAL A 249 -3.05 0.73 -20.74
CA VAL A 249 -2.68 1.43 -19.51
C VAL A 249 -1.87 0.48 -18.65
N LYS A 250 -0.55 0.70 -18.57
CA LYS A 250 0.38 -0.23 -17.92
C LYS A 250 1.53 0.50 -17.25
N LEU A 251 2.24 -0.21 -16.38
CA LEU A 251 3.45 0.32 -15.76
C LEU A 251 4.53 0.61 -16.81
N ARG A 252 5.18 1.76 -16.65
CA ARG A 252 6.31 2.21 -17.45
C ARG A 252 7.58 1.45 -17.02
N ARG A 253 7.84 0.30 -17.66
CA ARG A 253 8.92 -0.66 -17.29
C ARG A 253 10.35 -0.22 -17.63
N ASN A 254 10.60 1.08 -17.75
CA ASN A 254 11.95 1.64 -17.83
C ASN A 254 12.51 2.02 -16.45
N ASN A 255 11.68 2.04 -15.41
CA ASN A 255 12.08 2.39 -14.06
C ASN A 255 12.66 1.18 -13.31
N ARG A 256 13.92 1.28 -12.85
CA ARG A 256 14.62 0.24 -12.07
C ARG A 256 13.89 -0.11 -10.76
N LEU A 257 13.11 0.82 -10.20
CA LEU A 257 12.29 0.61 -9.00
C LEU A 257 11.32 -0.56 -9.17
N ILE A 258 10.73 -0.73 -10.36
CA ILE A 258 9.77 -1.80 -10.65
C ILE A 258 10.41 -3.18 -10.43
N TYR A 259 11.65 -3.32 -10.90
CA TYR A 259 12.40 -4.56 -10.80
C TYR A 259 12.97 -4.80 -9.41
N ASN A 260 13.24 -3.75 -8.64
CA ASN A 260 13.66 -3.86 -7.24
C ASN A 260 12.53 -4.28 -6.29
N ARG A 261 11.25 -4.08 -6.66
CA ARG A 261 10.10 -4.44 -5.83
C ARG A 261 9.16 -5.43 -6.53
N PRO A 262 9.61 -6.65 -6.83
CA PRO A 262 8.87 -7.50 -7.74
C PRO A 262 7.53 -7.99 -7.18
N LEU A 263 7.43 -8.19 -5.86
CA LEU A 263 6.17 -8.54 -5.21
C LEU A 263 5.11 -7.44 -5.37
N TYR A 264 5.54 -6.18 -5.42
CA TYR A 264 4.64 -5.05 -5.50
C TYR A 264 4.16 -4.78 -6.92
N PHE A 265 5.03 -4.86 -7.94
CA PHE A 265 4.69 -4.42 -9.29
C PHE A 265 4.28 -5.51 -10.27
N PHE A 266 4.66 -6.76 -10.04
CA PHE A 266 4.32 -7.86 -10.94
C PHE A 266 3.18 -8.71 -10.40
N ASN A 267 2.34 -9.23 -11.30
CA ASN A 267 1.41 -10.28 -10.94
C ASN A 267 2.19 -11.50 -10.41
N ARG A 268 1.97 -11.83 -9.13
CA ARG A 268 2.74 -12.86 -8.42
C ARG A 268 2.67 -14.22 -9.09
N LYS A 269 1.47 -14.65 -9.48
CA LYS A 269 1.23 -15.97 -10.09
C LYS A 269 1.99 -16.08 -11.41
N ALA A 270 1.80 -15.12 -12.32
CA ALA A 270 2.46 -15.11 -13.61
C ALA A 270 3.99 -14.98 -13.50
N LEU A 271 4.49 -14.22 -12.51
CA LEU A 271 5.93 -14.13 -12.25
C LEU A 271 6.51 -15.47 -11.82
N LEU A 272 5.85 -16.18 -10.89
CA LEU A 272 6.29 -17.50 -10.44
C LEU A 272 6.27 -18.53 -11.57
N GLU A 273 5.22 -18.54 -12.39
CA GLU A 273 5.11 -19.41 -13.56
C GLU A 273 6.23 -19.14 -14.56
N LEU A 274 6.55 -17.87 -14.83
CA LEU A 274 7.67 -17.50 -15.68
C LEU A 274 9.01 -17.96 -15.09
N LEU A 275 9.24 -17.77 -13.79
CA LEU A 275 10.48 -18.20 -13.14
C LEU A 275 10.65 -19.72 -13.23
N ARG A 276 9.57 -20.49 -13.01
CA ARG A 276 9.57 -21.94 -13.18
C ARG A 276 9.93 -22.35 -14.61
N ASP A 277 9.36 -21.70 -15.60
CA ASP A 277 9.67 -21.95 -17.01
C ASP A 277 11.14 -21.66 -17.33
N LEU A 278 11.68 -20.54 -16.83
CA LEU A 278 13.09 -20.19 -17.00
C LEU A 278 14.05 -21.18 -16.32
N ILE A 279 13.66 -21.75 -15.17
CA ILE A 279 14.46 -22.79 -14.49
C ILE A 279 14.41 -24.10 -15.28
N ARG A 280 13.22 -24.52 -15.74
CA ARG A 280 13.05 -25.75 -16.54
C ARG A 280 13.83 -25.71 -17.86
N LYS A 281 13.92 -24.53 -18.48
CA LYS A 281 14.71 -24.29 -19.70
C LYS A 281 16.20 -24.05 -19.43
N GLU A 282 16.65 -24.21 -18.19
CA GLU A 282 18.02 -23.94 -17.73
C GLU A 282 18.52 -22.53 -18.08
N VAL A 283 17.61 -21.57 -18.22
CA VAL A 283 17.94 -20.17 -18.45
C VAL A 283 18.42 -19.55 -17.15
N LEU A 284 17.75 -19.88 -16.04
CA LEU A 284 18.16 -19.60 -14.66
C LEU A 284 18.46 -20.92 -13.95
N THR A 285 19.44 -20.94 -13.04
CA THR A 285 19.85 -22.16 -12.33
C THR A 285 19.83 -21.95 -10.82
N ALA A 286 19.91 -23.04 -10.04
CA ALA A 286 20.04 -22.95 -8.57
C ALA A 286 21.22 -22.07 -8.14
N LYS A 287 22.34 -22.11 -8.88
CA LYS A 287 23.51 -21.24 -8.64
C LYS A 287 23.17 -19.75 -8.78
N THR A 288 22.26 -19.40 -9.69
CA THR A 288 21.77 -18.02 -9.82
C THR A 288 21.06 -17.57 -8.55
N PHE A 289 20.13 -18.38 -8.03
CA PHE A 289 19.39 -18.04 -6.81
C PHE A 289 20.31 -18.01 -5.58
N GLU A 290 21.22 -18.97 -5.46
CA GLU A 290 22.23 -19.00 -4.40
C GLU A 290 23.06 -17.71 -4.37
N TYR A 291 23.60 -17.29 -5.51
CA TYR A 291 24.46 -16.11 -5.59
C TYR A 291 23.72 -14.81 -5.20
N TYR A 292 22.52 -14.59 -5.74
CA TYR A 292 21.82 -13.31 -5.55
C TYR A 292 20.96 -13.26 -4.27
N MET A 293 20.51 -14.41 -3.77
CA MET A 293 19.56 -14.48 -2.65
C MET A 293 20.12 -15.18 -1.41
N GLY A 294 21.26 -15.87 -1.53
CA GLY A 294 21.81 -16.74 -0.48
C GLY A 294 20.96 -17.98 -0.23
N ASP A 295 20.17 -18.42 -1.23
CA ASP A 295 19.21 -19.52 -1.08
C ASP A 295 19.15 -20.36 -2.36
N SER A 296 19.86 -21.48 -2.36
CA SER A 296 19.85 -22.46 -3.45
C SER A 296 18.57 -23.31 -3.48
N ALA A 297 17.87 -23.44 -2.35
CA ALA A 297 16.69 -24.28 -2.20
C ALA A 297 15.44 -23.66 -2.82
N LEU A 298 15.37 -22.32 -2.96
CA LEU A 298 14.25 -21.65 -3.62
C LEU A 298 14.01 -22.17 -5.04
N ALA A 299 15.06 -22.45 -5.81
CA ALA A 299 14.92 -22.98 -7.16
C ALA A 299 14.15 -24.33 -7.17
N LYS A 300 14.47 -25.20 -6.20
CA LYS A 300 13.80 -26.50 -6.02
C LYS A 300 12.34 -26.32 -5.57
N ARG A 301 12.10 -25.45 -4.57
CA ARG A 301 10.75 -25.11 -4.10
C ARG A 301 9.86 -24.57 -5.23
N LEU A 302 10.41 -23.67 -6.05
CA LEU A 302 9.72 -23.13 -7.22
C LEU A 302 9.31 -24.24 -8.19
N LEU A 303 10.22 -25.15 -8.53
CA LEU A 303 9.95 -26.29 -9.42
C LEU A 303 8.89 -27.24 -8.86
N ASN A 304 8.92 -27.50 -7.55
CA ASN A 304 7.95 -28.32 -6.82
C ASN A 304 6.61 -27.60 -6.57
N SER A 305 6.47 -26.36 -7.04
CA SER A 305 5.29 -25.52 -6.81
C SER A 305 4.97 -25.26 -5.34
N GLU A 306 5.98 -25.27 -4.49
CA GLU A 306 5.86 -24.99 -3.05
C GLU A 306 5.56 -23.49 -2.79
N ARG A 307 5.06 -23.20 -1.59
CA ARG A 307 4.77 -21.83 -1.15
C ARG A 307 6.06 -21.03 -0.99
N VAL A 308 6.11 -19.86 -1.62
CA VAL A 308 7.22 -18.91 -1.50
C VAL A 308 6.81 -17.77 -0.57
N ALA A 309 7.56 -17.54 0.50
CA ALA A 309 7.36 -16.46 1.45
C ALA A 309 7.63 -15.09 0.81
N ALA A 310 6.99 -14.04 1.33
CA ALA A 310 7.13 -12.70 0.77
C ALA A 310 8.56 -12.12 0.91
N SER A 311 9.28 -12.48 1.98
CA SER A 311 10.69 -12.13 2.17
C SER A 311 11.60 -12.66 1.05
N GLU A 312 11.27 -13.81 0.48
CA GLU A 312 12.00 -14.39 -0.65
C GLU A 312 11.71 -13.60 -1.94
N PHE A 313 10.48 -13.11 -2.12
CA PHE A 313 10.17 -12.24 -3.25
C PHE A 313 10.94 -10.93 -3.21
N ALA A 314 11.08 -10.31 -2.04
CA ALA A 314 11.84 -9.07 -1.90
C ALA A 314 13.28 -9.23 -2.40
N LYS A 315 13.90 -10.37 -2.12
CA LYS A 315 15.27 -10.71 -2.57
C LYS A 315 15.38 -10.92 -4.08
N LEU A 316 14.33 -11.33 -4.80
CA LEU A 316 14.35 -11.47 -6.27
C LEU A 316 14.71 -10.17 -6.99
N GLY A 317 14.48 -9.02 -6.36
CA GLY A 317 14.88 -7.72 -6.91
C GLY A 317 16.37 -7.62 -7.23
N ARG A 318 17.22 -8.35 -6.47
CA ARG A 318 18.67 -8.43 -6.72
C ARG A 318 18.99 -9.11 -8.05
N ILE A 319 18.25 -10.16 -8.41
CA ILE A 319 18.37 -10.85 -9.70
C ILE A 319 17.89 -9.93 -10.84
N PHE A 320 16.72 -9.29 -10.67
CA PHE A 320 16.09 -8.52 -11.75
C PHE A 320 16.81 -7.21 -12.06
N THR A 321 17.58 -6.69 -11.11
CA THR A 321 18.37 -5.47 -11.30
C THR A 321 19.85 -5.71 -11.54
N ALA A 322 20.28 -6.97 -11.58
CA ALA A 322 21.65 -7.30 -11.94
C ALA A 322 22.04 -6.71 -13.31
N SER A 323 23.29 -6.28 -13.38
CA SER A 323 23.95 -5.79 -14.59
C SER A 323 24.79 -6.91 -15.20
N GLY A 324 24.95 -6.90 -16.53
CA GLY A 324 25.76 -7.91 -17.20
C GLY A 324 25.17 -9.32 -17.16
N MET A 325 26.05 -10.32 -17.26
CA MET A 325 25.69 -11.73 -17.24
C MET A 325 25.21 -12.16 -15.85
N LEU A 326 24.11 -12.91 -15.77
CA LEU A 326 23.65 -13.47 -14.50
C LEU A 326 24.52 -14.67 -14.10
N TYR A 327 24.93 -14.72 -12.84
CA TYR A 327 25.77 -15.81 -12.33
C TYR A 327 25.11 -17.18 -12.52
N GLY A 328 25.84 -18.12 -13.14
CA GLY A 328 25.35 -19.47 -13.39
C GLY A 328 24.18 -19.58 -14.37
N ALA A 329 23.86 -18.53 -15.13
CA ALA A 329 22.74 -18.49 -16.08
C ALA A 329 23.22 -18.29 -17.53
N LYS A 330 22.33 -18.48 -18.50
CA LYS A 330 22.60 -18.31 -19.95
C LYS A 330 22.16 -16.93 -20.49
N ILE A 331 21.71 -16.03 -19.61
CA ILE A 331 21.21 -14.69 -19.99
C ILE A 331 21.80 -13.56 -19.14
N THR A 332 21.72 -12.35 -19.69
CA THR A 332 22.04 -11.12 -18.96
C THR A 332 20.83 -10.63 -18.17
N GLY A 333 21.07 -9.78 -17.16
CA GLY A 333 19.98 -9.11 -16.43
C GLY A 333 19.09 -8.26 -17.34
N ALA A 334 19.66 -7.65 -18.39
CA ALA A 334 18.88 -6.91 -19.40
C ALA A 334 17.96 -7.83 -20.21
N LYS A 335 18.43 -9.00 -20.65
CA LYS A 335 17.60 -10.01 -21.31
C LYS A 335 16.48 -10.50 -20.39
N LEU A 336 16.78 -10.76 -19.11
CA LEU A 336 15.76 -11.13 -18.11
C LEU A 336 14.69 -10.04 -17.96
N ARG A 337 15.07 -8.77 -17.81
CA ARG A 337 14.12 -7.65 -17.73
C ARG A 337 13.24 -7.53 -18.97
N ASN A 338 13.78 -7.85 -20.15
CA ASN A 338 12.99 -7.87 -21.38
C ASN A 338 11.96 -9.01 -21.41
N ILE A 339 12.32 -10.20 -20.92
CA ILE A 339 11.38 -11.32 -20.75
C ILE A 339 10.29 -10.95 -19.74
N LEU A 340 10.67 -10.33 -18.62
CA LEU A 340 9.74 -9.89 -17.57
C LEU A 340 8.69 -8.92 -18.08
N LYS A 341 8.88 -8.20 -19.21
CA LYS A 341 7.85 -7.34 -19.83
C LYS A 341 6.55 -8.07 -20.18
N ARG A 342 6.58 -9.40 -20.27
CA ARG A 342 5.41 -10.26 -20.56
C ARG A 342 4.57 -10.59 -19.33
N VAL A 343 5.15 -10.50 -18.13
CA VAL A 343 4.42 -10.73 -16.86
C VAL A 343 3.41 -9.60 -16.70
N PRO A 344 2.12 -9.81 -16.44
CA PRO A 344 1.17 -8.73 -16.20
C PRO A 344 1.54 -7.85 -15.00
N ASP A 345 1.14 -6.59 -15.01
CA ASP A 345 1.24 -5.71 -13.83
C ASP A 345 0.36 -6.25 -12.70
N GLY A 346 0.87 -6.22 -11.47
CA GLY A 346 0.11 -6.52 -10.26
C GLY A 346 -0.91 -5.43 -9.96
N PRO A 347 -0.47 -4.23 -9.55
CA PRO A 347 -1.36 -3.12 -9.28
C PRO A 347 -1.89 -2.52 -10.58
N LYS A 348 -3.12 -2.02 -10.50
CA LYS A 348 -3.74 -1.21 -11.54
C LYS A 348 -3.80 0.23 -11.10
N PHE A 349 -3.59 1.13 -12.07
CA PHE A 349 -3.77 2.56 -11.84
C PHE A 349 -5.25 2.89 -11.79
N ARG A 350 -5.62 3.61 -10.74
CA ARG A 350 -7.00 4.02 -10.47
C ARG A 350 -7.06 5.52 -10.26
N ILE A 351 -8.09 6.11 -10.83
CA ILE A 351 -8.43 7.51 -10.64
C ILE A 351 -9.89 7.53 -10.28
N MET A 352 -10.21 8.00 -9.09
CA MET A 352 -11.55 8.06 -8.56
C MET A 352 -12.03 9.50 -8.55
N LYS A 353 -13.22 9.76 -9.09
CA LYS A 353 -13.90 11.03 -8.88
C LYS A 353 -14.28 11.11 -7.40
N LEU A 354 -13.78 12.12 -6.70
CA LEU A 354 -13.84 12.14 -5.24
C LEU A 354 -15.29 12.13 -4.72
N SER A 355 -16.21 12.81 -5.41
CA SER A 355 -17.64 12.82 -5.06
C SER A 355 -18.25 11.42 -5.03
N GLU A 356 -17.96 10.58 -6.02
CA GLU A 356 -18.49 9.21 -6.11
C GLU A 356 -17.80 8.29 -5.11
N PHE A 357 -16.49 8.50 -4.93
CA PHE A 357 -15.70 7.76 -3.96
C PHE A 357 -16.24 7.97 -2.54
N ILE A 358 -16.49 9.22 -2.14
CA ILE A 358 -17.07 9.57 -0.83
C ILE A 358 -18.41 8.87 -0.61
N LEU A 359 -19.29 8.85 -1.61
CA LEU A 359 -20.59 8.18 -1.49
C LEU A 359 -20.42 6.68 -1.20
N SER A 360 -19.46 6.01 -1.83
CA SER A 360 -19.16 4.60 -1.54
C SER A 360 -18.63 4.39 -0.12
N LEU A 361 -17.76 5.30 0.38
CA LEU A 361 -17.22 5.24 1.73
C LEU A 361 -18.30 5.51 2.79
N ARG A 362 -19.22 6.45 2.54
CA ARG A 362 -20.36 6.72 3.46
C ARG A 362 -21.27 5.51 3.60
N LYS A 363 -21.53 4.77 2.52
CA LYS A 363 -22.29 3.51 2.58
C LYS A 363 -21.58 2.47 3.45
N MET A 364 -20.25 2.34 3.34
CA MET A 364 -19.47 1.44 4.19
C MET A 364 -19.56 1.83 5.67
N ILE A 365 -19.38 3.11 5.99
CA ILE A 365 -19.43 3.60 7.39
C ILE A 365 -20.84 3.41 7.97
N SER A 366 -21.89 3.71 7.20
CA SER A 366 -23.28 3.50 7.64
C SER A 366 -23.60 2.02 7.87
N ALA A 367 -23.09 1.12 7.03
CA ALA A 367 -23.25 -0.31 7.24
C ALA A 367 -22.50 -0.79 8.49
N ALA A 368 -21.32 -0.24 8.77
CA ALA A 368 -20.57 -0.56 9.99
C ALA A 368 -21.26 -0.08 11.26
N ASP A 369 -21.94 1.07 11.22
CA ASP A 369 -22.69 1.58 12.36
C ASP A 369 -23.87 0.67 12.76
N SER A 370 -24.39 -0.09 11.79
CA SER A 370 -25.48 -1.04 12.00
C SER A 370 -25.06 -2.40 12.59
N LEU A 371 -23.76 -2.65 12.79
CA LEU A 371 -23.24 -3.84 13.48
C LEU A 371 -23.60 -3.82 14.97
#